data_AF-A0A553PTJ8-F1
#
_entry.id   AF-A0A553PTJ8-F1
#
_cell.length_a   1.000
_cell.length_b   1.000
_cell.length_c   1.000
_cell.angle_alpha   90.00
_cell.angle_beta   90.00
_cell.angle_gamma   90.00
#
_symmetry.space_group_name_H-M   'P 1'
#
loop_
_entity.id
_entity.type
_entity.pdbx_description
1 polymer ?
#
loop_
_entity_poly.entity_id
_entity_poly.type
_entity_poly.pdbx_seq_one_letter_code
_entity_poly.pdbx_strand_id
1 'polypeptide(L)'
;MPVDPDAPSTPGSPSLPLTPLAPLIPSRPLDPVGPCWPGSPREPDPPMGPSFPLEPFCPCFPLVPGLPTNPGDPGMPNAPLMPIIPVGPGAPGAPFWPSAPMAPIKPGIPGCPVEPMPPKLPLAPGGPLAPPTPRDP
;
A
#
# COMPACT_ATOMS: atom_id res chain seq x y z
N MET A 1 78.23 -67.95 -24.91
CA MET A 1 78.26 -66.48 -24.85
C MET A 1 76.93 -66.04 -24.27
N PRO A 2 76.88 -65.25 -23.18
CA PRO A 2 75.61 -64.69 -22.71
C PRO A 2 75.02 -63.78 -23.80
N VAL A 3 73.70 -63.82 -23.99
CA VAL A 3 72.97 -62.81 -24.77
C VAL A 3 72.76 -61.60 -23.87
N ASP A 4 73.18 -60.42 -24.34
CA ASP A 4 72.89 -59.17 -23.65
C ASP A 4 71.38 -58.95 -23.65
N PRO A 5 70.77 -58.55 -22.51
CA PRO A 5 69.35 -58.32 -22.44
C PRO A 5 68.95 -57.16 -23.37
N ASP A 6 67.85 -57.36 -24.11
CA ASP A 6 67.28 -56.35 -24.99
C ASP A 6 66.93 -55.08 -24.18
N ALA A 7 67.27 -53.92 -24.72
CA ALA A 7 67.11 -52.66 -24.00
C ALA A 7 65.62 -52.40 -23.74
N PRO A 8 65.23 -52.01 -22.51
CA PRO A 8 63.84 -51.75 -22.20
C PRO A 8 63.29 -50.64 -23.10
N SER A 9 62.13 -50.87 -23.71
CA SER A 9 61.43 -49.87 -24.52
C SER A 9 61.11 -48.65 -23.67
N THR A 10 61.39 -47.45 -24.18
CA THR A 10 61.14 -46.21 -23.46
C THR A 10 59.64 -46.04 -23.22
N PRO A 11 59.20 -45.70 -22.00
CA PRO A 11 57.81 -45.39 -21.73
C PRO A 11 57.32 -44.26 -22.63
N GLY A 12 56.14 -44.42 -23.23
CA GLY A 12 55.48 -43.36 -24.00
C GLY A 12 55.27 -42.12 -23.13
N SER A 13 55.44 -40.93 -23.72
CA SER A 13 55.30 -39.68 -22.97
C SER A 13 53.89 -39.52 -22.41
N PRO A 14 53.75 -39.02 -21.16
CA PRO A 14 52.44 -38.81 -20.57
C PRO A 14 51.65 -37.79 -21.39
N SER A 15 50.34 -38.04 -21.56
CA SER A 15 49.43 -37.07 -22.16
C SER A 15 49.38 -35.81 -21.29
N LEU A 16 49.43 -34.63 -21.93
CA LEU A 16 49.36 -33.37 -21.21
C LEU A 16 47.99 -33.19 -20.54
N PRO A 17 47.94 -32.57 -19.35
CA PRO A 17 46.68 -32.27 -18.69
C PRO A 17 45.85 -31.32 -19.55
N LEU A 18 44.54 -31.58 -19.63
CA LEU A 18 43.58 -30.66 -20.23
C LEU A 18 43.57 -29.35 -19.44
N THR A 19 43.60 -28.22 -20.15
CA THR A 19 43.52 -26.91 -19.51
C THR A 19 42.13 -26.69 -18.92
N PRO A 20 42.03 -26.17 -17.68
CA PRO A 20 40.74 -25.88 -17.08
C PRO A 20 40.03 -24.75 -17.86
N LEU A 21 38.71 -24.89 -18.02
CA LEU A 21 37.90 -23.85 -18.64
C LEU A 21 37.85 -22.62 -17.73
N ALA A 22 37.96 -21.43 -18.33
CA ALA A 22 37.93 -20.18 -17.60
C ALA A 22 36.60 -20.00 -16.82
N PRO A 23 36.63 -19.38 -15.63
CA PRO A 23 35.42 -19.10 -14.86
C PRO A 23 34.43 -18.21 -15.64
N LEU A 24 33.13 -18.49 -15.53
CA LEU A 24 32.10 -17.60 -16.05
C LEU A 24 32.01 -16.35 -15.18
N ILE A 25 32.06 -15.17 -15.81
CA ILE A 25 31.96 -13.88 -15.12
C ILE A 25 30.53 -13.71 -14.58
N PRO A 26 30.35 -13.36 -13.29
CA PRO A 26 29.03 -13.07 -12.72
C PRO A 26 28.32 -11.93 -13.47
N SER A 27 27.01 -12.06 -13.63
CA SER A 27 26.19 -10.95 -14.12
C SER A 27 26.12 -9.84 -13.08
N ARG A 28 26.15 -8.58 -13.53
CA ARG A 28 26.01 -7.41 -12.65
C ARG A 28 24.64 -7.44 -11.93
N PRO A 29 24.55 -6.97 -10.67
CA PRO A 29 23.26 -6.77 -10.00
C PRO A 29 22.31 -5.93 -10.84
N LEU A 30 21.01 -6.25 -10.77
CA LEU A 30 20.00 -5.33 -11.27
C LEU A 30 19.93 -4.12 -10.35
N ASP A 31 19.82 -2.94 -10.94
CA ASP A 31 19.63 -1.71 -10.17
C ASP A 31 18.29 -1.75 -9.41
N PRO A 32 18.22 -1.15 -8.21
CA PRO A 32 16.98 -1.01 -7.45
C PRO A 32 15.85 -0.41 -8.29
N VAL A 33 14.65 -0.96 -8.14
CA VAL A 33 13.44 -0.28 -8.62
C VAL A 33 13.24 0.94 -7.74
N GLY A 34 13.23 2.12 -8.36
CA GLY A 34 13.08 3.39 -7.68
C GLY A 34 11.75 3.52 -6.92
N PRO A 35 11.66 4.47 -5.98
CA PRO A 35 10.44 4.69 -5.22
C PRO A 35 9.31 5.16 -6.16
N CYS A 36 8.09 4.65 -5.94
CA CYS A 36 6.91 5.18 -6.61
C CYS A 36 6.62 6.58 -6.04
N TRP A 37 6.29 7.54 -6.91
CA TRP A 37 6.00 8.91 -6.48
C TRP A 37 4.83 8.95 -5.48
N PRO A 38 4.85 9.85 -4.48
CA PRO A 38 3.69 10.07 -3.62
C PRO A 38 2.45 10.38 -4.46
N GLY A 39 1.33 9.81 -4.07
CA GLY A 39 0.03 10.30 -4.55
C GLY A 39 -0.21 11.73 -4.08
N SER A 40 -0.81 12.55 -4.92
CA SER A 40 -1.22 13.91 -4.54
C SER A 40 -2.25 13.89 -3.41
N PRO A 41 -2.29 14.92 -2.54
CA PRO A 41 -3.37 15.07 -1.57
C PRO A 41 -4.74 15.05 -2.24
N ARG A 42 -5.73 14.42 -1.60
CA ARG A 42 -7.13 14.60 -2.01
C ARG A 42 -7.58 16.00 -1.56
N GLU A 43 -8.22 16.73 -2.46
CA GLU A 43 -8.80 18.03 -2.15
C GLU A 43 -9.88 17.93 -1.06
N PRO A 44 -10.04 18.98 -0.22
CA PRO A 44 -11.15 19.08 0.70
C PRO A 44 -12.50 19.00 0.00
N ASP A 45 -13.45 18.31 0.61
CA ASP A 45 -14.85 18.42 0.18
C ASP A 45 -15.34 19.87 0.43
N PRO A 46 -16.15 20.44 -0.47
CA PRO A 46 -16.61 21.82 -0.34
C PRO A 46 -17.46 22.03 0.92
N PRO A 47 -17.52 23.26 1.46
CA PRO A 47 -18.38 23.56 2.59
C PRO A 47 -19.85 23.29 2.24
N MET A 48 -20.57 22.66 3.16
CA MET A 48 -22.02 22.56 3.06
C MET A 48 -22.63 23.90 3.49
N GLY A 49 -23.52 24.45 2.65
CA GLY A 49 -24.20 25.71 2.93
C GLY A 49 -25.06 25.66 4.20
N PRO A 50 -25.48 26.83 4.72
CA PRO A 50 -26.35 26.91 5.88
C PRO A 50 -27.69 26.23 5.62
N SER A 51 -28.28 25.62 6.65
CA SER A 51 -29.65 25.13 6.58
C SER A 51 -30.64 26.30 6.55
N PHE A 52 -31.75 26.13 5.82
CA PHE A 52 -32.80 27.12 5.78
C PHE A 52 -33.48 27.27 7.15
N PRO A 53 -33.92 28.49 7.51
CA PRO A 53 -34.68 28.72 8.72
C PRO A 53 -36.01 27.96 8.67
N LEU A 54 -36.45 27.41 9.80
CA LEU A 54 -37.80 26.83 9.90
C LEU A 54 -38.84 27.94 9.79
N GLU A 55 -39.93 27.67 9.08
CA GLU A 55 -41.02 28.62 8.91
C GLU A 55 -41.69 28.96 10.27
N PRO A 56 -42.23 30.18 10.41
CA PRO A 56 -42.97 30.56 11.60
C PRO A 56 -44.20 29.67 11.80
N PHE A 57 -44.51 29.36 13.06
CA PHE A 57 -45.80 28.77 13.40
C PHE A 57 -46.91 29.83 13.27
N CYS A 58 -48.02 29.47 12.60
CA CYS A 58 -49.18 30.34 12.48
C CYS A 58 -49.81 30.61 13.86
N PRO A 59 -50.39 31.80 14.08
CA PRO A 59 -51.06 32.13 15.33
C PRO A 59 -52.30 31.25 15.53
N CYS A 60 -52.50 30.76 16.75
CA CYS A 60 -53.76 30.11 17.14
C CYS A 60 -54.86 31.16 17.33
N PHE A 61 -56.05 30.90 16.79
CA PHE A 61 -57.21 31.76 16.95
C PHE A 61 -57.66 31.86 18.43
N PRO A 62 -58.24 33.00 18.84
CA PRO A 62 -58.76 33.16 20.20
C PRO A 62 -59.88 32.15 20.48
N LEU A 63 -59.87 31.57 21.68
CA LEU A 63 -60.95 30.71 22.14
C LEU A 63 -62.21 31.56 22.39
N VAL A 64 -63.34 31.13 21.83
CA VAL A 64 -64.63 31.82 22.01
C VAL A 64 -65.07 31.72 23.48
N PRO A 65 -65.59 32.80 24.08
CA PRO A 65 -66.09 32.77 25.46
C PRO A 65 -67.16 31.69 25.66
N GLY A 66 -67.13 31.04 26.83
CA GLY A 66 -68.17 30.07 27.21
C GLY A 66 -69.54 30.73 27.37
N LEU A 67 -70.60 29.97 27.11
CA LEU A 67 -71.98 30.42 27.34
C LEU A 67 -72.23 30.65 28.84
N PRO A 68 -73.10 31.61 29.20
CA PRO A 68 -73.40 31.90 30.60
C PRO A 68 -74.03 30.70 31.30
N THR A 69 -73.52 30.40 32.50
CA THR A 69 -74.07 29.34 33.35
C THR A 69 -75.24 29.90 34.17
N ASN A 70 -76.45 29.45 33.84
CA ASN A 70 -77.72 29.65 34.56
C ASN A 70 -78.43 31.02 34.39
N PRO A 71 -79.77 31.08 34.21
CA PRO A 71 -80.51 32.31 33.85
C PRO A 71 -80.65 33.41 34.93
N GLY A 72 -79.94 33.33 36.06
CA GLY A 72 -80.13 34.23 37.20
C GLY A 72 -78.96 35.16 37.51
N ASP A 73 -77.77 34.86 37.00
CA ASP A 73 -76.56 35.67 37.18
C ASP A 73 -75.92 35.88 35.82
N PRO A 74 -75.85 37.12 35.30
CA PRO A 74 -74.98 37.43 34.17
C PRO A 74 -73.53 37.30 34.66
N GLY A 75 -73.00 36.07 34.65
CA GLY A 75 -71.57 35.87 34.74
C GLY A 75 -70.93 36.71 33.64
N MET A 76 -69.98 37.60 34.00
CA MET A 76 -69.25 38.38 33.00
C MET A 76 -68.64 37.40 31.99
N PRO A 77 -68.84 37.60 30.68
CA PRO A 77 -68.17 36.78 29.69
C PRO A 77 -66.67 36.93 29.90
N ASN A 78 -65.97 35.81 30.11
CA ASN A 78 -64.51 35.83 30.20
C ASN A 78 -63.97 36.45 28.90
N ALA A 79 -63.11 37.46 29.03
CA ALA A 79 -62.49 38.09 27.88
C ALA A 79 -61.74 37.03 27.06
N PRO A 80 -61.78 37.12 25.72
CA PRO A 80 -61.02 36.20 24.88
C PRO A 80 -59.54 36.26 25.25
N LEU A 81 -58.92 35.10 25.42
CA LEU A 81 -57.47 35.02 25.59
C LEU A 81 -56.81 35.57 24.33
N MET A 82 -55.82 36.45 24.52
CA MET A 82 -55.12 37.08 23.42
C MET A 82 -54.43 36.02 22.54
N PRO A 83 -54.38 36.22 21.22
CA PRO A 83 -53.67 35.29 20.34
C PRO A 83 -52.20 35.19 20.74
N ILE A 84 -51.67 33.96 20.73
CA ILE A 84 -50.24 33.73 20.95
C ILE A 84 -49.49 34.27 19.73
N ILE A 85 -48.54 35.17 19.99
CA ILE A 85 -47.72 35.80 18.94
C ILE A 85 -46.87 34.72 18.26
N PRO A 86 -46.77 34.71 16.92
CA PRO A 86 -45.90 33.79 16.20
C PRO A 86 -44.46 33.87 16.72
N VAL A 87 -43.85 32.72 16.97
CA VAL A 87 -42.40 32.65 17.18
C VAL A 87 -41.75 32.83 15.81
N GLY A 88 -40.83 33.80 15.70
CA GLY A 88 -40.12 34.08 14.45
C GLY A 88 -39.28 32.89 13.97
N PRO A 89 -38.84 32.90 12.70
CA PRO A 89 -37.98 31.84 12.17
C PRO A 89 -36.73 31.65 13.04
N GLY A 90 -36.34 30.39 13.25
CA GLY A 90 -35.05 30.08 13.87
C GLY A 90 -33.91 30.60 12.99
N ALA A 91 -32.79 30.99 13.61
CA ALA A 91 -31.62 31.40 12.85
C ALA A 91 -31.09 30.25 11.97
N PRO A 92 -30.58 30.53 10.75
CA PRO A 92 -29.92 29.52 9.94
C PRO A 92 -28.79 28.83 10.72
N GLY A 93 -28.62 27.52 10.49
CA GLY A 93 -27.47 26.80 11.02
C GLY A 93 -26.17 27.35 10.43
N ALA A 94 -25.10 27.36 11.22
CA ALA A 94 -23.78 27.76 10.72
C ALA A 94 -23.29 26.77 9.64
N PRO A 95 -22.54 27.24 8.64
CA PRO A 95 -21.91 26.36 7.65
C PRO A 95 -20.90 25.43 8.33
N PHE A 96 -20.79 24.21 7.81
CA PHE A 96 -19.75 23.28 8.22
C PHE A 96 -18.45 23.58 7.47
N TRP A 97 -17.33 23.62 8.20
CA TRP A 97 -16.01 23.84 7.62
C TRP A 97 -15.57 22.61 6.80
N PRO A 98 -14.84 22.81 5.69
CA PRO A 98 -14.29 21.71 4.91
C PRO A 98 -13.32 20.88 5.76
N SER A 99 -13.33 19.57 5.57
CA SER A 99 -12.38 18.68 6.22
C SER A 99 -10.98 18.90 5.65
N ALA A 100 -9.95 18.81 6.50
CA ALA A 100 -8.56 19.00 6.06
C ALA A 100 -8.17 17.96 4.98
N PRO A 101 -7.28 18.32 4.03
CA PRO A 101 -6.76 17.38 3.03
C PRO A 101 -6.12 16.18 3.71
N MET A 102 -6.34 14.99 3.15
CA MET A 102 -5.62 13.80 3.60
C MET A 102 -4.17 13.88 3.13
N ALA A 103 -3.22 13.63 4.03
CA ALA A 103 -1.80 13.74 3.73
C ALA A 103 -1.37 12.75 2.63
N PRO A 104 -0.36 13.11 1.80
CA PRO A 104 0.21 12.20 0.82
C PRO A 104 0.65 10.88 1.43
N ILE A 105 0.44 9.79 0.71
CA ILE A 105 1.05 8.50 1.04
C ILE A 105 2.54 8.61 0.73
N LYS A 106 3.39 8.32 1.71
CA LYS A 106 4.84 8.37 1.55
C LYS A 106 5.30 7.39 0.45
N PRO A 107 6.38 7.71 -0.28
CA PRO A 107 6.96 6.77 -1.24
C PRO A 107 7.30 5.44 -0.57
N GLY A 108 7.09 4.36 -1.31
CA GLY A 108 7.60 3.04 -0.92
C GLY A 108 9.13 3.06 -0.87
N ILE A 109 9.71 2.28 0.03
CA ILE A 109 11.16 2.13 0.13
C ILE A 109 11.64 1.34 -1.11
N PRO A 110 12.74 1.77 -1.77
CA PRO A 110 13.32 1.00 -2.87
C PRO A 110 13.67 -0.43 -2.45
N GLY A 111 13.43 -1.38 -3.35
CA GLY A 111 13.89 -2.76 -3.16
C GLY A 111 15.43 -2.82 -3.15
N CYS A 112 16.01 -3.70 -2.32
CA CYS A 112 17.45 -3.92 -2.34
C CYS A 112 17.92 -4.53 -3.68
N PRO A 113 19.15 -4.25 -4.12
CA PRO A 113 19.74 -4.96 -5.26
C PRO A 113 19.76 -6.47 -5.01
N VAL A 114 19.52 -7.25 -6.06
CA VAL A 114 19.72 -8.71 -6.01
C VAL A 114 21.20 -8.98 -6.21
N GLU A 115 21.82 -9.72 -5.28
CA GLU A 115 23.24 -10.04 -5.34
C GLU A 115 23.58 -10.90 -6.58
N PRO A 116 24.79 -10.74 -7.13
CA PRO A 116 25.26 -11.60 -8.23
C PRO A 116 25.34 -13.05 -7.78
N MET A 117 25.00 -13.96 -8.68
CA MET A 117 25.28 -15.38 -8.44
C MET A 117 26.81 -15.61 -8.48
N PRO A 118 27.39 -16.34 -7.51
CA PRO A 118 28.83 -16.57 -7.48
C PRO A 118 29.29 -17.37 -8.72
N PRO A 119 30.56 -17.19 -9.14
CA PRO A 119 31.10 -17.93 -10.27
C PRO A 119 31.11 -19.43 -9.97
N LYS A 120 30.78 -20.24 -10.97
CA LYS A 120 30.96 -21.69 -10.88
C LYS A 120 32.45 -22.00 -10.88
N LEU A 121 32.88 -22.85 -9.95
CA LEU A 121 34.27 -23.28 -9.86
C LEU A 121 34.67 -24.06 -11.13
N PRO A 122 35.94 -23.95 -11.57
CA PRO A 122 36.47 -24.78 -12.65
C PRO A 122 36.37 -26.27 -12.31
N LEU A 123 36.09 -27.09 -13.32
CA LEU A 123 36.19 -28.53 -13.17
C LEU A 123 37.66 -28.91 -12.96
N ALA A 124 37.95 -29.71 -11.93
CA ALA A 124 39.30 -30.14 -11.63
C ALA A 124 39.90 -30.90 -12.84
N PRO A 125 41.20 -30.72 -13.13
CA PRO A 125 41.87 -31.50 -14.16
C PRO A 125 41.71 -33.01 -13.89
N GLY A 126 41.41 -33.78 -14.93
CA GLY A 126 41.46 -35.23 -14.85
C GLY A 126 42.86 -35.68 -14.44
N GLY A 127 42.96 -36.50 -13.39
CA GLY A 127 44.24 -37.02 -12.92
C GLY A 127 44.94 -37.89 -13.98
N PRO A 128 46.24 -38.16 -13.82
CA PRO A 128 46.98 -39.05 -14.73
C PRO A 128 46.30 -40.41 -14.82
N LEU A 129 46.11 -40.91 -16.04
CA LEU A 129 45.71 -42.30 -16.24
C LEU A 129 46.83 -43.20 -15.70
N ALA A 130 46.45 -44.22 -14.91
CA ALA A 130 47.42 -45.16 -14.36
C ALA A 130 48.22 -45.82 -15.49
N PRO A 131 49.54 -46.01 -15.32
CA PRO A 131 50.35 -46.65 -16.34
C PRO A 131 49.86 -48.09 -16.59
N PRO A 132 49.91 -48.58 -17.84
CA PRO A 132 49.59 -49.97 -18.12
C PRO A 132 50.52 -50.86 -17.30
N THR A 133 49.97 -51.88 -16.64
CA THR A 133 50.79 -52.82 -15.86
C THR A 133 51.77 -53.54 -16.77
N PRO A 134 53.05 -53.72 -16.37
CA PRO A 134 54.01 -54.51 -17.13
C PRO A 134 53.43 -55.90 -17.39
N ARG A 135 53.56 -56.38 -18.63
CA ARG A 135 53.31 -57.79 -18.92
C ARG A 135 54.55 -58.57 -18.50
N ASP A 136 54.35 -59.63 -17.73
CA ASP A 136 55.42 -60.53 -17.31
C ASP A 136 56.13 -61.17 -18.53
N PRO A 137 57.42 -61.56 -18.41
CA PRO A 137 58.27 -61.96 -19.54
C PRO A 137 57.78 -63.19 -20.32
#